data_AF-A0A2V6E647-F1
#
_entry.id   AF-A0A2V6E647-F1
#
_cell.length_a   1.000
_cell.length_b   1.000
_cell.length_c   1.000
_cell.angle_alpha   90.00
_cell.angle_beta   90.00
_cell.angle_gamma   90.00
#
_symmetry.space_group_name_H-M   'P 1'
#
loop_
_entity.id
_entity.type
_entity.pdbx_description
1 polymer ?
#
loop_
_entity_poly.entity_id
_entity_poly.type
_entity_poly.pdbx_seq_one_letter_code
_entity_poly.pdbx_strand_id
1 'polypeptide(L)' 'MRLNRFLAAAGVGSRRKCDELIAAGRVTINGRVCTNFSAQPSERDHVKVDRKLVHLERAMTIALHKPAGFVSTE' A
#
# COMPACT_ATOMS: atom_id res chain seq x y z
N MET A 1 0.78 9.74 5.72
CA MET A 1 1.89 9.04 5.04
C MET A 1 1.95 9.53 3.60
N ARG A 2 3.13 9.79 3.01
CA ARG A 2 3.23 10.20 1.59
C ARG A 2 2.66 9.14 0.64
N LEU A 3 2.04 9.57 -0.45
CA LEU A 3 1.40 8.70 -1.44
C LEU A 3 2.37 7.63 -2.01
N ASN A 4 3.60 8.01 -2.36
CA ASN A 4 4.59 7.04 -2.85
C ASN A 4 4.97 5.97 -1.81
N ARG A 5 5.05 6.34 -0.52
CA ARG A 5 5.27 5.40 0.58
C ARG A 5 4.05 4.51 0.80
N PHE A 6 2.84 5.07 0.68
CA PHE A 6 1.59 4.30 0.76
C PHE A 6 1.53 3.22 -0.31
N LEU A 7 1.79 3.58 -1.57
CA LEU A 7 1.77 2.66 -2.69
C LEU A 7 2.86 1.57 -2.57
N ALA A 8 4.06 1.95 -2.13
CA ALA A 8 5.13 0.99 -1.90
C ALA A 8 4.81 0.03 -0.74
N ALA A 9 4.23 0.53 0.36
CA ALA A 9 3.81 -0.29 1.49
C ALA A 9 2.66 -1.24 1.14
N ALA A 10 1.80 -0.85 0.20
CA ALA A 10 0.73 -1.69 -0.32
C ALA A 10 1.19 -2.66 -1.44
N GLY A 11 2.50 -2.79 -1.69
CA GLY A 11 3.04 -3.76 -2.64
C GLY A 11 2.91 -3.40 -4.12
N VAL A 12 2.53 -2.15 -4.46
CA VAL A 12 2.37 -1.71 -5.86
C VAL A 12 3.71 -1.71 -6.60
N GLY A 13 4.81 -1.43 -5.90
CA GLY A 13 6.17 -1.47 -6.46
C GLY A 13 7.18 -0.69 -5.62
N SER A 14 8.36 -0.47 -6.19
CA SER A 14 9.39 0.38 -5.57
C SER A 14 8.92 1.84 -5.49
N ARG A 15 9.51 2.64 -4.60
CA ARG A 15 9.18 4.07 -4.47
C ARG A 15 9.28 4.83 -5.81
N ARG A 16 10.32 4.55 -6.60
CA ARG A 16 10.51 5.15 -7.93
C ARG A 16 9.40 4.77 -8.92
N LYS A 17 9.01 3.49 -8.94
CA LYS A 17 7.88 3.02 -9.76
C LYS A 17 6.57 3.69 -9.34
N CYS A 18 6.38 3.90 -8.05
CA CYS A 18 5.22 4.63 -7.53
C CYS A 18 5.23 6.10 -7.98
N ASP A 19 6.38 6.76 -7.98
CA ASP A 19 6.50 8.13 -8.49
C ASP A 19 6.16 8.22 -10.00
N GLU A 20 6.61 7.26 -10.81
CA GLU A 20 6.22 7.17 -12.24
C GLU A 20 4.70 6.99 -12.42
N LEU A 21 4.07 6.15 -11.61
CA LEU A 21 2.62 5.92 -11.67
C LEU A 21 1.82 7.18 -11.28
N ILE A 22 2.30 7.93 -10.28
CA ILE A 22 1.73 9.21 -9.86
C ILE A 22 1.90 10.25 -10.98
N ALA A 23 3.10 10.36 -11.55
CA ALA A 23 3.41 11.27 -12.65
C ALA A 23 2.53 10.99 -13.89
N ALA A 24 2.30 9.71 -14.17
CA ALA A 24 1.45 9.26 -15.28
C ALA A 24 -0.06 9.44 -15.01
N GLY A 25 -0.47 9.95 -13.85
CA GLY A 25 -1.88 10.12 -13.49
C GLY A 25 -2.65 8.80 -13.34
N ARG A 26 -1.95 7.69 -13.10
CA ARG A 26 -2.55 6.36 -12.96
C ARG A 26 -3.07 6.07 -11.55
N VAL A 27 -2.84 7.00 -10.63
CA VAL A 27 -3.26 6.93 -9.22
C VAL A 27 -4.45 7.84 -8.99
N THR A 28 -5.51 7.30 -8.39
CA THR A 28 -6.69 8.07 -7.98
C THR A 28 -6.92 7.92 -6.48
N ILE A 29 -7.28 9.01 -5.81
CA ILE A 29 -7.68 9.03 -4.41
C ILE A 29 -9.14 9.46 -4.37
N ASN A 30 -10.03 8.64 -3.78
CA ASN A 30 -11.47 8.90 -3.69
C ASN A 30 -12.10 9.23 -5.07
N GLY A 31 -11.60 8.58 -6.13
CA GLY A 31 -12.09 8.78 -7.50
C GLY A 31 -11.49 9.97 -8.25
N ARG A 32 -10.61 10.77 -7.63
CA ARG A 32 -9.91 11.89 -8.27
C ARG A 32 -8.47 11.51 -8.60
N VAL A 33 -8.03 11.76 -9.83
CA VAL A 33 -6.63 11.56 -10.24
C VAL A 33 -5.74 12.45 -9.40
N CYS A 34 -4.74 11.86 -8.77
CA CYS A 34 -3.81 12.57 -7.90
C CYS A 34 -2.39 12.43 -8.46
N THR A 35 -1.88 13.53 -9.03
CA THR A 35 -0.51 13.66 -9.56
C THR A 35 0.42 14.39 -8.58
N ASN A 36 -0.08 14.77 -7.41
CA ASN A 36 0.68 15.52 -6.42
C ASN A 36 1.53 14.56 -5.56
N PHE A 37 2.85 14.60 -5.72
CA PHE A 37 3.80 13.80 -4.93
C PHE A 37 3.77 14.11 -3.42
N SER A 38 3.28 15.30 -3.04
CA SER A 38 3.10 15.71 -1.64
C SER A 38 1.78 15.24 -1.05
N ALA A 39 0.90 14.59 -1.84
CA ALA A 39 -0.35 14.05 -1.33
C ALA A 39 -0.10 13.02 -0.22
N GLN A 40 -0.93 13.09 0.81
CA GLN A 40 -0.90 12.17 1.93
C GLN A 40 -2.28 11.54 2.10
N PRO A 41 -2.53 10.38 1.47
CA PRO A 41 -3.76 9.64 1.72
C PRO A 41 -3.80 9.16 3.17
N SER A 42 -5.00 9.21 3.75
CA SER A 42 -5.33 8.59 5.02
C SER A 42 -5.72 7.13 4.82
N GLU A 43 -5.74 6.34 5.89
CA GLU A 43 -6.17 4.93 5.85
C GLU A 43 -7.63 4.73 5.41
N ARG A 44 -8.44 5.80 5.52
CA ARG A 44 -9.85 5.80 5.08
C ARG A 44 -10.02 6.18 3.61
N ASP A 45 -8.96 6.67 2.96
CA ASP A 45 -9.05 7.11 1.58
C ASP A 45 -8.99 5.91 0.63
N HIS A 46 -9.86 5.91 -0.38
CA HIS A 46 -9.86 4.91 -1.42
C HIS A 46 -8.80 5.24 -2.48
N VAL A 47 -7.60 4.72 -2.27
CA VAL A 47 -6.52 4.80 -3.25
C VAL A 47 -6.69 3.69 -4.29
N LYS A 48 -6.74 4.05 -5.56
CA LYS A 48 -6.71 3.10 -6.68
C LYS A 48 -5.52 3.38 -7.58
N VAL A 49 -4.89 2.32 -8.08
CA VAL A 49 -3.89 2.36 -9.14
C VAL A 49 -4.46 1.57 -10.29
N ASP A 50 -4.52 2.15 -11.49
CA ASP A 50 -5.07 1.45 -12.66
C ASP A 50 -6.47 0.88 -12.46
N ARG A 51 -7.31 1.63 -11.73
CA ARG A 51 -8.67 1.23 -11.33
C ARG A 51 -8.72 0.05 -10.35
N LYS A 52 -7.59 -0.54 -9.95
CA LYS A 52 -7.51 -1.53 -8.87
C LYS A 52 -7.41 -0.82 -7.53
N LEU A 53 -8.27 -1.19 -6.60
CA LEU A 53 -8.23 -0.69 -5.23
C LEU A 53 -6.96 -1.22 -4.55
N VAL A 54 -6.20 -0.31 -3.96
CA VAL A 54 -4.98 -0.61 -3.23
C VAL A 54 -5.28 -0.37 -1.76
N HIS A 55 -5.04 -1.37 -0.92
CA HIS A 55 -5.17 -1.25 0.52
C HIS A 55 -3.81 -1.53 1.15
N LEU A 56 -3.48 -0.79 2.20
CA LEU A 56 -2.46 -1.27 3.12
C LEU A 56 -3.06 -2.47 3.84
N GLU A 57 -2.49 -3.65 3.61
CA GLU A 57 -2.79 -4.77 4.50
C GLU A 57 -2.33 -4.38 5.91
N ARG A 58 -3.26 -4.45 6.87
CA ARG A 58 -2.89 -4.30 8.28
C ARG A 58 -2.02 -5.49 8.63
N ALA A 59 -0.77 -5.22 9.01
CA ALA A 59 0.11 -6.25 9.57
C ALA A 59 -0.59 -6.86 10.79
N MET A 60 -1.08 -8.09 10.64
CA MET A 60 -1.74 -8.83 11.71
C MET A 60 -0.66 -9.59 12.47
N THR A 61 -0.24 -9.05 13.61
CA THR A 61 0.68 -9.71 14.51
C THR A 61 -0.08 -10.71 15.38
N ILE A 62 0.23 -12.00 15.25
CA ILE A 62 -0.33 -13.06 16.11
C ILE A 62 0.73 -13.47 17.13
N ALA A 63 0.40 -13.41 18.42
CA ALA A 63 1.19 -14.02 19.48
C ALA A 63 0.72 -15.47 19.66
N LEU A 64 1.51 -16.44 19.19
CA LEU A 64 1.23 -17.87 19.32
C LEU A 64 2.06 -18.46 20.46
N HIS A 65 1.41 -18.92 21.53
CA HIS A 65 2.04 -19.81 22.49
C HIS A 65 2.12 -21.22 21.90
N LYS A 66 3.23 -21.52 21.23
CA LYS A 66 3.43 -22.79 20.51
C LYS A 66 3.60 -23.94 21.52
N PRO A 67 2.68 -24.93 21.58
CA PRO A 67 2.87 -26.11 22.41
C PRO A 67 3.98 -27.01 21.84
N ALA A 68 4.61 -27.80 22.70
CA ALA A 68 5.70 -28.72 22.31
C ALA A 68 5.23 -29.72 21.23
N GLY A 69 6.08 -29.97 20.23
CA GLY A 69 5.82 -30.95 19.16
C GLY A 69 5.65 -30.37 17.74
N PHE A 70 5.66 -29.05 17.56
CA PHE A 70 5.57 -28.43 16.24
C PHE A 70 6.94 -27.91 15.76
N VAL A 71 7.35 -28.29 14.55
CA VAL A 71 8.47 -27.69 13.82
C VAL A 71 7.88 -26.72 12.80
N SER A 72 8.35 -25.48 12.81
CA SER A 72 8.06 -24.54 11.72
C SER A 72 9.29 -24.56 10.83
N THR A 73 9.16 -25.13 9.64
CA THR A 73 10.18 -25.10 8.59
C THR A 73 9.78 -24.04 7.57
N GLU A 74 10.78 -23.42 6.94
CA GLU A 74 10.65 -22.33 5.96
C GLU A 74 9.98 -22.77 4.66
#